data_AF-A0A6J2K9Y3-F1
#
_entry.id   AF-A0A6J2K9Y3-F1
#
_cell.length_a   1.000
_cell.length_b   1.000
_cell.length_c   1.000
_cell.angle_alpha   90.00
_cell.angle_beta   90.00
_cell.angle_gamma   90.00
#
_symmetry.space_group_name_H-M   'P 1'
#
loop_
_entity.id
_entity.type
_entity.pdbx_description
1 polymer ?
#
loop_
_entity_poly.entity_id
_entity_poly.type
_entity_poly.pdbx_seq_one_letter_code
_entity_poly.pdbx_strand_id
1 'polypeptide(L)'
;MDTVVKSLLEEDEEEKKGLVIFGRDISKIPCFRESFLYGIGTGIGFGLAAFVKTSKPMLAQHIGVGTFSLSTLLYWSYCRYRWSQQRFDAQLLQDALKDKILYEGTAVEKEMEKKGVLKTV
;
A
#
# COMPACT_ATOMS: atom_id res chain seq x y z
N MET A 1 37.69 -2.49 8.42
CA MET A 1 36.55 -2.71 7.50
C MET A 1 35.20 -2.56 8.20
N ASP A 2 35.17 -2.49 9.54
CA ASP A 2 33.95 -2.45 10.37
C ASP A 2 33.30 -1.06 10.44
N THR A 3 34.05 0.00 10.14
CA THR A 3 33.58 1.39 10.19
C THR A 3 32.61 1.75 9.05
N VAL A 4 32.76 1.10 7.89
CA VAL A 4 31.90 1.34 6.71
C VAL A 4 30.54 0.64 6.85
N VAL A 5 30.50 -0.52 7.52
CA VAL A 5 29.26 -1.23 7.82
C VAL A 5 28.47 -0.50 8.90
N LYS A 6 29.15 0.10 9.89
CA LYS A 6 28.51 0.87 10.95
C LYS A 6 27.79 2.12 10.42
N SER A 7 28.38 2.83 9.45
CA SER A 7 27.73 3.95 8.76
C SER A 7 26.51 3.56 7.91
N LEU A 8 26.44 2.33 7.40
CA LEU A 8 25.27 1.85 6.64
C LEU A 8 24.13 1.32 7.53
N LEU A 9 24.41 1.08 8.83
CA LEU A 9 23.42 0.57 9.79
C LEU A 9 22.86 1.65 10.72
N GLU A 10 23.47 2.84 10.78
CA GLU A 10 23.00 3.95 11.63
C GLU A 10 21.98 4.88 10.92
N GLU A 11 21.74 4.76 9.61
CA GLU A 11 20.75 5.59 8.89
C GLU A 11 19.30 5.05 8.93
N ASP A 12 19.07 3.83 9.45
CA ASP A 12 17.74 3.16 9.39
C ASP A 12 16.94 3.20 10.70
N GLU A 13 17.48 3.73 11.82
CA GLU A 13 16.86 3.58 13.16
C GLU A 13 16.19 4.83 13.79
N GLU A 14 16.30 6.02 13.21
CA GLU A 14 15.54 7.20 13.68
C GLU A 14 14.48 7.63 12.66
N GLU A 15 13.23 7.18 12.86
CA GLU A 15 12.03 8.04 12.94
C GLU A 15 10.74 7.19 12.89
N LYS A 16 10.48 6.40 13.94
CA LYS A 16 9.12 5.86 14.21
C LYS A 16 8.31 6.83 15.10
N LYS A 17 8.40 8.14 14.84
CA LYS A 17 7.47 9.12 15.42
C LYS A 17 6.47 9.47 14.34
N GLY A 18 5.19 9.21 14.61
CA GLY A 18 4.14 9.42 13.63
C GLY A 18 4.08 10.87 13.19
N LEU A 19 4.48 11.12 11.94
CA LEU A 19 4.32 12.41 11.29
C LEU A 19 2.82 12.65 11.06
N VAL A 20 2.23 13.49 11.93
CA VAL A 20 0.85 13.97 11.79
C VAL A 20 0.83 15.06 10.71
N ILE A 21 0.85 14.66 9.44
CA ILE A 21 0.64 15.59 8.32
C ILE A 21 -0.81 15.42 7.87
N PHE A 22 -1.57 16.53 7.82
CA PHE A 22 -3.01 16.59 7.52
C PHE A 22 -3.98 16.01 8.58
N GLY A 23 -3.70 16.17 9.88
CA GLY A 23 -4.68 15.84 10.95
C GLY A 23 -5.16 14.39 10.96
N ARG A 24 -4.45 13.50 10.25
CA ARG A 24 -4.72 12.06 10.13
C ARG A 24 -3.38 11.36 10.15
N ASP A 25 -3.21 10.41 11.08
CA ASP A 25 -1.98 9.62 11.20
C ASP A 25 -1.65 8.89 9.89
N ILE A 26 -0.69 9.43 9.14
CA ILE A 26 -0.14 8.78 7.95
C ILE A 26 0.61 7.51 8.35
N SER A 27 1.13 7.44 9.58
CA SER A 27 1.77 6.23 10.13
C SER A 27 0.80 5.05 10.35
N LYS A 28 -0.52 5.28 10.34
CA LYS A 28 -1.52 4.19 10.40
C LYS A 28 -1.94 3.70 9.01
N ILE A 29 -1.47 4.34 7.95
CA ILE A 29 -1.82 4.02 6.56
C ILE A 29 -0.65 3.24 5.94
N PRO A 30 -0.76 1.90 5.79
CA PRO A 30 0.35 1.08 5.28
C PRO A 30 0.81 1.49 3.86
N CYS A 31 -0.08 2.10 3.07
CA CYS A 31 0.24 2.58 1.72
C CYS A 31 1.42 3.56 1.66
N PHE A 32 1.59 4.49 2.62
CA PHE A 32 2.68 5.49 2.52
C PHE A 32 4.05 4.82 2.67
N ARG A 33 4.16 3.93 3.66
CA ARG A 33 5.40 3.25 4.00
C ARG A 33 5.85 2.34 2.87
N GLU A 34 4.94 1.53 2.32
CA GLU A 34 5.25 0.66 1.19
C GLU A 34 5.61 1.48 -0.05
N SER A 35 4.85 2.55 -0.38
CA SER A 35 5.15 3.42 -1.53
C SER A 35 6.54 4.05 -1.44
N PHE A 36 6.96 4.45 -0.25
CA PHE A 36 8.24 5.11 -0.03
C PHE A 36 9.40 4.11 -0.10
N LEU A 37 9.26 2.93 0.53
CA LEU A 37 10.27 1.86 0.47
C LEU A 37 10.45 1.35 -0.98
N TYR A 38 9.35 1.10 -1.69
CA TYR A 38 9.42 0.76 -3.12
C TYR A 38 9.96 1.91 -3.96
N GLY A 39 9.59 3.16 -3.62
CA GLY A 39 10.14 4.35 -4.23
C GLY A 39 11.67 4.39 -4.13
N ILE A 40 12.22 4.31 -2.93
CA ILE A 40 13.67 4.33 -2.69
C ILE A 40 14.34 3.16 -3.40
N GLY A 41 13.82 1.95 -3.25
CA GLY A 41 14.41 0.76 -3.87
C GLY A 41 14.44 0.85 -5.40
N THR A 42 13.35 1.33 -6.01
CA THR A 42 13.28 1.54 -7.47
C THR A 42 14.14 2.73 -7.92
N GLY A 43 14.19 3.82 -7.15
CA GLY A 43 15.03 4.99 -7.40
C GLY A 43 16.53 4.65 -7.41
N ILE A 44 17.00 3.93 -6.38
CA ILE A 44 18.39 3.45 -6.29
C ILE A 44 18.67 2.46 -7.42
N GLY A 45 17.78 1.48 -7.66
CA GLY A 45 17.95 0.48 -8.71
C GLY A 45 18.10 1.10 -10.10
N PHE A 46 17.18 2.01 -10.48
CA PHE A 46 17.25 2.71 -11.76
C PHE A 46 18.40 3.72 -11.83
N GLY A 47 18.71 4.40 -10.73
CA GLY A 47 19.84 5.33 -10.65
C GLY A 47 21.18 4.64 -10.88
N LEU A 48 21.41 3.49 -10.23
CA LEU A 48 22.61 2.67 -10.42
C LEU A 48 22.67 2.06 -11.82
N ALA A 49 21.54 1.57 -12.35
CA ALA A 49 21.49 1.06 -13.73
C ALA A 49 21.83 2.15 -14.77
N ALA A 50 21.33 3.38 -14.57
CA ALA A 50 21.65 4.52 -15.43
C ALA A 50 23.13 4.95 -15.29
N PHE A 51 23.69 4.89 -14.08
CA PHE A 51 25.09 5.17 -13.82
C PHE A 51 26.01 4.17 -14.52
N VAL A 52 25.72 2.87 -14.45
CA VAL A 52 26.50 1.82 -15.14
C VAL A 52 26.44 2.01 -16.66
N LYS A 53 25.28 2.36 -17.21
CA LYS A 53 25.11 2.52 -18.66
C LYS A 53 25.74 3.80 -19.20
N THR A 54 25.69 4.90 -18.45
CA THR A 54 26.01 6.25 -18.98
C THR A 54 27.27 6.87 -18.36
N SER A 55 27.79 6.33 -17.25
CA SER A 55 28.95 6.80 -16.48
C SER A 55 28.94 8.29 -16.09
N LYS A 56 27.78 8.98 -16.23
CA LYS A 56 27.61 10.39 -15.86
C LYS A 56 26.76 10.50 -14.60
N PRO A 57 27.35 10.91 -13.46
CA PRO A 57 26.64 10.95 -12.18
C PRO A 57 25.48 11.96 -12.15
N MET A 58 25.64 13.13 -12.78
CA MET A 58 24.59 14.15 -12.86
C MET A 58 23.31 13.63 -13.54
N LEU A 59 23.47 12.88 -14.63
CA LEU A 59 22.34 12.32 -15.38
C LEU A 59 21.66 11.19 -14.59
N ALA A 60 22.45 10.37 -13.89
CA ALA A 60 21.94 9.31 -13.01
C ALA A 60 21.11 9.87 -11.85
N GLN A 61 21.50 11.01 -11.26
CA GLN A 61 20.73 11.66 -10.19
C GLN A 61 19.37 12.15 -10.67
N HIS A 62 19.30 12.83 -11.83
CA HIS A 62 18.03 13.28 -12.39
C HIS A 62 17.10 12.10 -12.72
N ILE A 63 17.65 11.01 -13.26
CA ILE A 63 16.87 9.79 -13.51
C ILE A 63 16.41 9.15 -12.21
N GLY A 64 17.29 9.02 -11.21
CA GLY A 64 16.95 8.39 -9.92
C GLY A 64 15.85 9.14 -9.16
N VAL A 65 15.92 10.49 -9.11
CA VAL A 65 14.86 11.32 -8.50
C VAL A 65 13.57 11.24 -9.31
N GLY A 66 13.68 11.19 -10.65
CA GLY A 66 12.53 11.03 -11.54
C GLY A 66 11.81 9.70 -11.35
N THR A 67 12.55 8.59 -11.31
CA THR A 67 11.99 7.25 -11.13
C THR A 67 11.45 7.06 -9.72
N PHE A 68 12.14 7.58 -8.70
CA PHE A 68 11.65 7.64 -7.32
C PHE A 68 10.28 8.34 -7.25
N SER A 69 10.21 9.58 -7.75
CA SER A 69 8.99 10.39 -7.70
C SER A 69 7.83 9.75 -8.44
N LEU A 70 8.10 9.21 -9.64
CA LEU A 70 7.09 8.52 -10.45
C LEU A 70 6.59 7.24 -9.76
N SER A 71 7.50 6.41 -9.27
CA SER A 71 7.20 5.14 -8.61
C SER A 71 6.34 5.35 -7.35
N THR A 72 6.72 6.33 -6.52
CA THR A 72 5.96 6.68 -5.32
C THR A 72 4.56 7.19 -5.66
N LEU A 73 4.41 8.07 -6.66
CA LEU A 73 3.09 8.59 -7.06
C LEU A 73 2.19 7.51 -7.66
N LEU A 74 2.73 6.64 -8.51
CA LEU A 74 2.00 5.53 -9.10
C LEU A 74 1.55 4.52 -8.04
N TYR A 75 2.44 4.11 -7.15
CA TYR A 75 2.09 3.16 -6.09
C TYR A 75 1.10 3.76 -5.10
N TRP A 76 1.27 5.03 -4.74
CA TRP A 76 0.36 5.74 -3.85
C TRP A 76 -1.07 5.80 -4.39
N SER A 77 -1.21 6.24 -5.64
CA SER A 77 -2.52 6.35 -6.30
C SER A 77 -3.19 4.98 -6.44
N TYR A 78 -2.44 3.95 -6.83
CA TYR A 78 -2.94 2.58 -6.92
C TYR A 78 -3.38 2.01 -5.57
N CYS A 79 -2.56 2.16 -4.53
CA CYS A 79 -2.87 1.68 -3.19
C CYS A 79 -4.11 2.37 -2.64
N ARG A 80 -4.25 3.69 -2.86
CA ARG A 80 -5.43 4.46 -2.43
C ARG A 80 -6.70 4.00 -3.13
N TYR A 81 -6.63 3.73 -4.43
CA TYR A 81 -7.75 3.23 -5.20
C TYR A 81 -8.23 1.87 -4.68
N ARG A 82 -7.33 0.90 -4.56
CA ARG A 82 -7.69 -0.43 -4.02
C ARG A 82 -8.20 -0.36 -2.59
N TRP A 83 -7.60 0.47 -1.75
CA TRP A 83 -8.05 0.63 -0.37
C TRP A 83 -9.49 1.16 -0.30
N SER A 84 -9.83 2.11 -1.17
CA SER A 84 -11.20 2.62 -1.27
C SER A 84 -12.17 1.52 -1.67
N GLN A 85 -11.80 0.71 -2.67
CA GLN A 85 -12.63 -0.38 -3.17
C GLN A 85 -12.81 -1.48 -2.10
N GLN A 86 -11.72 -1.93 -1.48
CA GLN A 86 -11.78 -2.96 -0.43
C GLN A 86 -12.60 -2.53 0.78
N ARG A 87 -12.58 -1.25 1.14
CA ARG A 87 -13.45 -0.74 2.22
C ARG A 87 -14.93 -0.82 1.85
N PHE A 88 -15.26 -0.53 0.60
CA PHE A 88 -16.63 -0.63 0.13
C PHE A 88 -17.10 -2.08 0.13
N ASP A 89 -16.29 -3.01 -0.38
CA ASP A 89 -16.61 -4.44 -0.39
C ASP A 89 -16.74 -5.01 1.03
N ALA A 90 -15.86 -4.60 1.95
CA ALA A 90 -15.94 -5.03 3.34
C ALA A 90 -17.22 -4.56 4.03
N GLN A 91 -17.69 -3.34 3.74
CA GLN A 91 -18.97 -2.83 4.26
C GLN A 91 -20.15 -3.62 3.69
N LEU A 92 -20.16 -3.84 2.37
CA LEU A 92 -21.20 -4.63 1.71
C LEU A 92 -21.27 -6.05 2.24
N LEU A 93 -20.12 -6.70 2.46
CA LEU A 93 -20.04 -8.04 3.05
C LEU A 93 -20.52 -8.07 4.50
N GLN A 94 -20.19 -7.05 5.30
CA GLN A 94 -20.68 -6.97 6.68
C GLN A 94 -22.19 -6.83 6.76
N ASP A 95 -22.80 -6.04 5.87
CA ASP A 95 -24.25 -5.89 5.84
C ASP A 95 -24.94 -7.17 5.34
N ALA A 96 -24.40 -7.81 4.30
CA ALA A 96 -24.88 -9.11 3.84
C ALA A 96 -24.76 -10.21 4.93
N LEU A 97 -23.71 -10.17 5.76
CA LEU A 97 -23.51 -11.12 6.84
C LEU A 97 -24.48 -10.87 8.02
N LYS A 98 -24.79 -9.62 8.34
CA LYS A 98 -25.80 -9.29 9.37
C LYS A 98 -27.19 -9.78 8.96
N ASP A 99 -27.57 -9.57 7.70
CA ASP A 99 -28.85 -10.07 7.20
C ASP A 99 -28.93 -11.59 7.27
N LYS A 100 -27.84 -12.31 6.92
CA LYS A 100 -27.75 -13.77 7.10
C LYS A 100 -28.02 -14.19 8.55
N ILE A 101 -27.32 -13.57 9.50
CA ILE A 101 -27.44 -13.91 10.93
C ILE A 101 -28.87 -13.64 11.45
N LEU A 102 -29.54 -12.60 10.96
CA LEU A 102 -30.92 -12.28 11.39
C LEU A 102 -31.96 -13.29 10.90
N TYR A 103 -31.77 -13.90 9.73
CA TYR A 103 -32.74 -14.84 9.15
C TYR A 103 -32.38 -16.32 9.37
N GLU A 104 -31.21 -16.61 9.93
CA GLU A 104 -30.73 -17.96 10.20
C GLU A 104 -31.78 -18.75 11.01
N GLY A 105 -32.28 -19.86 10.45
CA GLY A 105 -33.26 -20.74 11.08
C GLY A 105 -34.73 -20.31 10.99
N THR A 106 -35.06 -19.21 10.30
CA THR A 106 -36.46 -18.78 10.08
C THR A 106 -37.05 -19.36 8.79
N ALA A 107 -38.39 -19.47 8.69
CA ALA A 107 -39.06 -19.93 7.46
C ALA A 107 -38.77 -19.03 6.24
N VAL A 108 -38.39 -17.76 6.51
CA VAL A 108 -38.00 -16.76 5.51
C VAL A 108 -36.72 -17.18 4.77
N GLU A 109 -35.79 -17.87 5.42
CA GLU A 109 -34.57 -18.39 4.79
C GLU A 109 -34.89 -19.33 3.63
N LYS A 110 -35.80 -20.29 3.85
CA LYS A 110 -36.25 -21.26 2.83
C LYS A 110 -36.95 -20.59 1.65
N GLU A 111 -37.63 -19.46 1.88
CA GLU A 111 -38.26 -18.68 0.80
C GLU A 111 -37.23 -17.86 0.01
N MET A 112 -36.18 -17.34 0.65
CA MET A 112 -35.10 -16.61 0.00
C MET A 112 -34.15 -17.53 -0.79
N GLU A 113 -33.94 -18.77 -0.31
CA GLU A 113 -33.25 -19.84 -1.07
C GLU A 113 -34.03 -20.23 -2.33
N LYS A 114 -35.35 -20.42 -2.23
CA LYS A 114 -36.19 -20.72 -3.40
C LYS A 114 -36.19 -19.61 -4.45
N LYS A 115 -36.03 -18.36 -4.02
CA LYS A 115 -35.90 -17.19 -4.91
C LYS A 115 -34.49 -17.02 -5.49
N GLY A 116 -33.52 -17.86 -5.09
CA GLY A 116 -32.16 -17.86 -5.63
C GLY A 116 -31.29 -16.67 -5.20
N VAL A 117 -31.75 -15.87 -4.22
CA VAL A 117 -31.05 -14.67 -3.73
C VAL A 117 -29.89 -15.05 -2.81
N LEU A 118 -29.94 -16.26 -2.28
CA LEU A 118 -29.09 -16.75 -1.21
C LEU A 118 -28.40 -18.02 -1.68
N LYS A 119 -27.27 -17.89 -2.42
CA LYS A 119 -26.40 -19.04 -2.65
C LYS A 119 -25.59 -19.28 -1.38
N THR A 120 -25.88 -20.37 -0.68
CA THR A 120 -24.97 -20.97 0.28
C THR A 120 -23.69 -21.30 -0.47
N VAL A 121 -22.56 -20.77 0.00
CA VAL A 121 -21.22 -21.06 -0.54
C VAL A 121 -20.82 -22.48 -0.15
#